data_AF-A0A0L0N1V0-F1
#
_entry.id   AF-A0A0L0N1V0-F1
#
_cell.length_a   1.000
_cell.length_b   1.000
_cell.length_c   1.000
_cell.angle_alpha   90.00
_cell.angle_beta   90.00
_cell.angle_gamma   90.00
#
_symmetry.space_group_name_H-M   'P 1'
#
loop_
_entity.id
_entity.type
_entity.pdbx_description
1 polymer ?
#
loop_
_entity_poly.entity_id
_entity_poly.type
_entity_poly.pdbx_seq_one_letter_code
_entity_poly.pdbx_strand_id
1 'polypeptide(L)'
;MNCGGRFAGDPFGLWKPLPDPRRPDLPYHSGLDLCIRRHIPPPPFGSTGYYKGEERQESLPQPIRAVTQSEWCLQHPPADTPPHPDATVHNLRVIDQVACEDGRGAQVLRCCLDQDEARVYVAKIFDPLYYSYADRGFGTAVDVTWLADQQYSREAAGYEDLEKAGVDGVLVPKYYGSWTFDMPLLGSPVVMRPVRMVLMEWLQGVSMSSLIESNQVSRTPPVQRLNILAAAMEVECKIFFHGVRHGDFAPRNIMLVGSYMEAQAPRVFLVDLNNSSCLTRPRCRWKGIGATRPISPRYRFWRACDNEFLAWVPEPHRSRRQVFTGWLKVHWEHSKEFADRAELPYRFKDFDSPVEIVQPLPDTEPDPPLPTLPRRRLNTRRKVPGQP
;
A
#
# COMPACT_ATOMS: atom_id res chain seq x y z
N MET A 1 19.46 34.21 -4.71
CA MET A 1 18.55 33.13 -4.26
C MET A 1 17.84 32.59 -5.49
N ASN A 2 18.26 31.43 -6.01
CA ASN A 2 17.59 30.78 -7.14
C ASN A 2 16.45 29.91 -6.59
N CYS A 3 15.25 30.46 -6.54
CA CYS A 3 14.04 29.66 -6.33
C CYS A 3 13.81 28.78 -7.58
N GLY A 4 13.37 27.53 -7.41
CA GLY A 4 13.02 26.66 -8.55
C GLY A 4 12.12 27.38 -9.55
N GLY A 5 12.60 27.50 -10.79
CA GLY A 5 11.97 28.33 -11.83
C GLY A 5 10.89 27.59 -12.60
N ARG A 6 9.89 28.34 -13.09
CA ARG A 6 9.08 27.93 -14.23
C ARG A 6 9.98 28.07 -15.47
N PHE A 7 10.24 26.99 -16.20
CA PHE A 7 10.97 27.10 -17.46
C PHE A 7 10.08 27.76 -18.51
N ALA A 8 10.64 28.71 -19.26
CA ALA A 8 10.01 29.23 -20.47
C ALA A 8 9.80 28.05 -21.44
N GLY A 9 8.54 27.81 -21.83
CA GLY A 9 8.16 26.73 -22.74
C GLY A 9 7.40 25.55 -22.11
N ASP A 10 7.17 25.52 -20.79
CA ASP A 10 6.22 24.58 -20.18
C ASP A 10 4.78 25.12 -20.33
N PRO A 11 3.91 24.48 -21.13
CA PRO A 11 2.53 24.96 -21.36
C PRO A 11 1.69 25.01 -20.08
N PHE A 12 2.12 24.36 -18.99
CA PHE A 12 1.38 24.28 -17.72
C PHE A 12 2.06 25.04 -16.57
N GLY A 13 3.28 25.56 -16.76
CA GLY A 13 4.02 26.30 -15.73
C GLY A 13 4.24 25.53 -14.43
N LEU A 14 4.46 24.21 -14.53
CA LEU A 14 4.64 23.31 -13.39
C LEU A 14 6.00 23.58 -12.75
N TRP A 15 6.06 23.53 -11.42
CA TRP A 15 7.33 23.67 -10.72
C TRP A 15 8.16 22.39 -10.91
N LYS A 16 9.47 22.56 -11.10
CA LYS A 16 10.44 21.48 -11.19
C LYS A 16 11.48 21.62 -10.07
N PRO A 17 11.98 20.49 -9.53
CA PRO A 17 13.10 20.47 -8.60
C PRO A 17 14.30 21.25 -9.13
N LEU A 18 15.06 21.86 -8.21
CA LEU A 18 16.38 22.40 -8.52
C LEU A 18 17.33 21.26 -8.92
N PRO A 19 18.31 21.50 -9.82
CA PRO A 19 19.37 20.52 -10.08
C PRO A 19 20.07 20.10 -8.79
N ASP A 20 20.23 18.79 -8.61
CA ASP A 20 20.74 18.21 -7.36
C ASP A 20 22.02 17.40 -7.61
N PRO A 21 23.19 18.06 -7.67
CA PRO A 21 24.47 17.39 -7.96
C PRO A 21 24.96 16.48 -6.82
N ARG A 22 24.33 16.57 -5.63
CA ARG A 22 24.68 15.74 -4.47
C ARG A 22 23.89 14.44 -4.41
N ARG A 23 22.87 14.31 -5.24
CA ARG A 23 22.00 13.15 -5.30
C ARG A 23 22.63 12.06 -6.17
N PRO A 24 23.01 10.89 -5.62
CA PRO A 24 23.44 9.76 -6.44
C PRO A 24 22.28 9.19 -7.24
N ASP A 25 22.63 8.44 -8.30
CA ASP A 25 21.68 7.59 -9.00
C ASP A 25 21.08 6.53 -8.06
N LEU A 26 19.89 6.01 -8.42
CA LEU A 26 19.15 5.04 -7.61
C LEU A 26 20.02 3.79 -7.30
N PRO A 27 20.42 3.57 -6.02
CA PRO A 27 21.48 2.63 -5.69
C PRO A 27 20.99 1.21 -5.47
N TYR A 28 19.66 1.01 -5.40
CA TYR A 28 19.05 -0.27 -5.01
C TYR A 28 19.03 -1.26 -6.18
N HIS A 29 20.19 -1.81 -6.52
CA HIS A 29 20.37 -2.85 -7.53
C HIS A 29 21.03 -4.10 -6.94
N SER A 30 21.01 -5.19 -7.71
CA SER A 30 21.64 -6.45 -7.33
C SER A 30 23.10 -6.25 -6.91
N GLY A 31 23.52 -6.96 -5.85
CA GLY A 31 24.87 -6.92 -5.31
C GLY A 31 25.14 -5.78 -4.32
N LEU A 32 24.18 -4.88 -4.06
CA LEU A 32 24.32 -3.88 -3.00
C LEU A 32 24.31 -4.56 -1.62
N ASP A 33 25.32 -4.29 -0.81
CA ASP A 33 25.40 -4.67 0.60
C ASP A 33 25.08 -3.46 1.50
N LEU A 34 24.27 -3.68 2.54
CA LEU A 34 23.83 -2.66 3.50
C LEU A 34 24.00 -3.15 4.93
N CYS A 35 24.64 -2.35 5.78
CA CYS A 35 24.66 -2.57 7.23
C CYS A 35 23.36 -2.03 7.84
N ILE A 36 22.50 -2.92 8.31
CA ILE A 36 21.18 -2.58 8.87
C ILE A 36 21.14 -2.84 10.37
N ARG A 37 20.35 -2.05 11.09
CA ARG A 37 20.08 -2.22 12.53
C ARG A 37 18.59 -2.10 12.81
N ARG A 38 18.12 -2.80 13.85
CA ARG A 38 16.71 -2.71 14.28
C ARG A 38 16.35 -1.27 14.63
N HIS A 39 15.10 -0.91 14.35
CA HIS A 39 14.58 0.43 14.57
C HIS A 39 13.19 0.36 15.19
N ILE A 40 12.89 1.26 16.13
CA ILE A 40 11.56 1.44 16.71
C ILE A 40 10.83 2.48 15.83
N PRO A 41 9.76 2.12 15.09
CA PRO A 41 9.02 3.11 14.32
C PRO A 41 8.40 4.19 15.23
N PRO A 42 8.29 5.45 14.76
CA PRO A 42 7.47 6.42 15.46
C PRO A 42 5.99 6.01 15.38
N PRO A 43 5.11 6.55 16.26
CA PRO A 43 3.67 6.36 16.12
C PRO A 43 3.19 6.74 14.72
N PRO A 44 2.25 5.98 14.12
CA PRO A 44 1.78 6.26 12.77
C PRO A 44 1.05 7.61 12.72
N PHE A 45 1.32 8.38 11.67
CA PHE A 45 0.73 9.71 11.45
C PHE A 45 0.22 9.86 10.02
N GLY A 46 -0.34 11.03 9.68
CA GLY A 46 -0.73 11.37 8.32
C GLY A 46 -2.18 11.82 8.10
N SER A 47 -2.42 12.52 6.99
CA SER A 47 -3.63 13.31 6.77
C SER A 47 -4.91 12.50 6.51
N THR A 48 -4.81 11.27 6.01
CA THR A 48 -5.95 10.41 5.63
C THR A 48 -6.42 9.48 6.75
N GLY A 49 -5.55 9.18 7.72
CA GLY A 49 -5.80 8.20 8.78
C GLY A 49 -5.81 8.76 10.20
N TYR A 50 -5.07 9.84 10.44
CA TYR A 50 -4.70 10.28 11.79
C TYR A 50 -4.97 11.77 12.00
N TYR A 51 -5.38 12.15 13.20
CA TYR A 51 -5.40 13.55 13.61
C TYR A 51 -3.96 14.10 13.64
N LYS A 52 -3.81 15.40 13.37
CA LYS A 52 -2.52 16.07 13.37
C LYS A 52 -1.87 15.90 14.75
N GLY A 53 -0.63 15.41 14.75
CA GLY A 53 0.12 15.08 15.95
C GLY A 53 1.50 15.74 15.97
N GLU A 54 2.20 15.62 17.09
CA GLU A 54 3.53 16.23 17.32
C GLU A 54 4.68 15.43 16.71
N GLU A 55 4.44 14.21 16.20
CA GLU A 55 5.48 13.32 15.67
C GLU A 55 6.19 13.95 14.48
N ARG A 56 5.40 14.44 13.51
CA ARG A 56 5.92 15.11 12.31
C ARG A 56 4.85 15.97 11.64
N GLN A 57 5.23 17.16 11.20
CA GLN A 57 4.36 18.05 10.42
C GLN A 57 4.78 18.10 8.96
N GLU A 58 3.78 18.12 8.08
CA GLU A 58 4.00 18.37 6.66
C GLU A 58 4.39 19.83 6.45
N SER A 59 5.49 20.06 5.74
CA SER A 59 5.98 21.40 5.45
C SER A 59 5.17 22.03 4.31
N LEU A 60 5.06 23.35 4.35
CA LEU A 60 4.44 24.09 3.25
C LEU A 60 5.31 24.00 1.98
N PRO A 61 4.73 24.07 0.77
CA PRO A 61 5.49 23.96 -0.48
C PRO A 61 6.57 25.05 -0.67
N GLN A 62 6.40 26.24 -0.11
CA GLN A 62 7.29 27.38 -0.33
C GLN A 62 8.76 27.13 0.06
N PRO A 63 9.09 26.70 1.30
CA PRO A 63 10.47 26.38 1.68
C PRO A 63 11.05 25.21 0.86
N ILE A 64 10.23 24.22 0.49
CA ILE A 64 10.65 23.06 -0.32
C ILE A 64 11.16 23.52 -1.70
N ARG A 65 10.49 24.51 -2.31
CA ARG A 65 10.88 25.06 -3.63
C ARG A 65 12.23 25.80 -3.63
N ALA A 66 12.77 26.12 -2.47
CA ALA A 66 13.96 26.95 -2.32
C ALA A 66 15.26 26.13 -2.18
N VAL A 67 15.18 24.80 -2.08
CA VAL A 67 16.33 23.93 -1.86
C VAL A 67 16.31 22.71 -2.79
N THR A 68 17.45 22.05 -2.93
CA THR A 68 17.55 20.74 -3.59
C THR A 68 16.94 19.63 -2.72
N GLN A 69 16.64 18.48 -3.32
CA GLN A 69 16.05 17.37 -2.58
C GLN A 69 17.03 16.80 -1.54
N SER A 70 18.32 16.67 -1.87
CA SER A 70 19.38 16.27 -0.95
C SER A 70 19.48 17.21 0.25
N GLU A 71 19.46 18.53 0.03
CA GLU A 71 19.46 19.52 1.11
C GLU A 71 18.21 19.41 1.97
N TRP A 72 17.03 19.22 1.37
CA TRP A 72 15.78 19.03 2.11
C TRP A 72 15.83 17.77 2.99
N CYS A 73 16.35 16.66 2.46
CA CYS A 73 16.54 15.41 3.19
C CYS A 73 17.49 15.57 4.39
N LEU A 74 18.55 16.38 4.26
CA LEU A 74 19.48 16.66 5.36
C LEU A 74 18.88 17.58 6.42
N GLN A 75 18.09 18.57 6.01
CA GLN A 75 17.42 19.51 6.92
C GLN A 75 16.26 18.86 7.69
N HIS A 76 15.63 17.82 7.11
CA HIS A 76 14.44 17.17 7.65
C HIS A 76 14.61 15.65 7.69
N PRO A 77 15.52 15.11 8.53
CA PRO A 77 15.73 13.67 8.64
C PRO A 77 14.43 12.92 9.04
N PRO A 78 14.38 11.58 8.88
CA PRO A 78 13.33 10.74 9.46
C PRO A 78 13.13 11.04 10.96
N ALA A 79 11.92 10.84 11.47
CA ALA A 79 11.63 11.08 12.89
C ALA A 79 12.59 10.27 13.77
N ASP A 80 13.04 10.91 14.86
CA ASP A 80 13.90 10.29 15.84
C ASP A 80 13.07 9.51 16.86
N THR A 81 13.60 8.38 17.29
CA THR A 81 12.97 7.48 18.24
C THR A 81 14.05 6.85 19.10
N PRO A 82 13.73 6.39 20.33
CA PRO A 82 14.70 5.70 21.15
C PRO A 82 15.41 4.56 20.39
N PRO A 83 16.69 4.31 20.67
CA PRO A 83 17.41 3.21 20.05
C PRO A 83 16.70 1.89 20.39
N HIS A 84 16.68 0.98 19.41
CA HIS A 84 16.13 -0.34 19.64
C HIS A 84 17.00 -1.11 20.66
N PRO A 85 16.42 -1.88 21.60
CA PRO A 85 17.19 -2.62 22.61
C PRO A 85 18.19 -3.63 22.01
N ASP A 86 17.81 -4.22 20.88
CA ASP A 86 18.72 -5.00 20.04
C ASP A 86 19.58 -4.08 19.18
N ALA A 87 20.87 -4.04 19.49
CA ALA A 87 21.89 -3.26 18.79
C ALA A 87 22.65 -4.07 17.72
N THR A 88 22.23 -5.31 17.44
CA THR A 88 22.87 -6.17 16.45
C THR A 88 22.81 -5.52 15.07
N VAL A 89 23.95 -5.54 14.39
CA VAL A 89 24.07 -5.09 13.00
C VAL A 89 24.05 -6.33 12.11
N HIS A 90 23.16 -6.33 11.13
CA HIS A 90 23.06 -7.37 10.12
C HIS A 90 23.55 -6.84 8.78
N ASN A 91 24.12 -7.72 7.96
CA ASN A 91 24.44 -7.39 6.56
C ASN A 91 23.28 -7.82 5.66
N LEU A 92 22.59 -6.87 5.06
CA LEU A 92 21.59 -7.13 4.03
C LEU A 92 22.23 -7.08 2.66
N ARG A 93 22.08 -8.14 1.88
CA ARG A 93 22.50 -8.18 0.47
C ARG A 93 21.29 -8.16 -0.45
N VAL A 94 21.28 -7.22 -1.41
CA VAL A 94 20.25 -7.14 -2.44
C VAL A 94 20.48 -8.22 -3.49
N ILE A 95 19.48 -9.08 -3.67
CA ILE A 95 19.47 -10.13 -4.70
C ILE A 95 19.00 -9.52 -6.01
N ASP A 96 17.82 -8.92 -6.03
CA ASP A 96 17.26 -8.24 -7.20
C ASP A 96 16.18 -7.21 -6.82
N GLN A 97 15.77 -6.45 -7.82
CA GLN A 97 14.74 -5.43 -7.73
C GLN A 97 13.38 -6.06 -7.96
N VAL A 98 12.45 -5.89 -7.01
CA VAL A 98 11.04 -6.24 -7.21
C VAL A 98 10.31 -5.05 -7.83
N ALA A 99 10.56 -3.86 -7.29
CA ALA A 99 9.89 -2.65 -7.70
C ALA A 99 10.71 -1.40 -7.30
N CYS A 100 11.69 -1.07 -8.14
CA CYS A 100 12.58 0.08 -7.95
C CYS A 100 12.46 1.03 -9.14
N GLU A 101 12.14 2.29 -8.88
CA GLU A 101 12.04 3.34 -9.90
C GLU A 101 12.15 4.71 -9.22
N ASP A 102 12.84 5.64 -9.86
CA ASP A 102 12.92 7.00 -9.34
C ASP A 102 11.54 7.68 -9.30
N GLY A 103 11.28 8.39 -8.21
CA GLY A 103 10.02 9.08 -7.97
C GLY A 103 8.83 8.17 -7.69
N ARG A 104 9.02 6.84 -7.55
CA ARG A 104 7.93 5.88 -7.25
C ARG A 104 7.40 5.99 -5.83
N GLY A 105 8.24 6.46 -4.90
CA GLY A 105 8.00 6.32 -3.46
C GLY A 105 8.91 5.24 -2.89
N ALA A 106 8.36 4.36 -2.05
CA ALA A 106 9.11 3.26 -1.47
C ALA A 106 9.66 2.29 -2.53
N GLN A 107 10.89 1.84 -2.32
CA GLN A 107 11.61 0.92 -3.20
C GLN A 107 11.47 -0.50 -2.63
N VAL A 108 11.18 -1.49 -3.47
CA VAL A 108 10.96 -2.87 -3.03
C VAL A 108 11.98 -3.78 -3.67
N LEU A 109 12.69 -4.55 -2.85
CA LEU A 109 13.76 -5.43 -3.29
C LEU A 109 13.73 -6.77 -2.59
N ARG A 110 14.28 -7.79 -3.25
CA ARG A 110 14.50 -9.11 -2.69
C ARG A 110 15.91 -9.17 -2.10
N CYS A 111 16.05 -9.72 -0.90
CA CYS A 111 17.33 -9.75 -0.19
C CYS A 111 17.52 -10.99 0.67
N CYS A 112 18.75 -11.21 1.11
CA CYS A 112 19.11 -12.13 2.19
C CYS A 112 19.86 -11.37 3.30
N LEU A 113 19.91 -11.97 4.48
CA LEU A 113 20.66 -11.43 5.63
C LEU A 113 21.87 -12.31 5.93
N ASP A 114 22.99 -11.70 6.30
CA ASP A 114 24.19 -12.35 6.84
C ASP A 114 24.71 -13.53 6.00
N GLN A 115 24.57 -13.41 4.67
CA GLN A 115 24.96 -14.44 3.69
C GLN A 115 24.13 -15.74 3.77
N ASP A 116 23.01 -15.75 4.50
CA ASP A 116 22.05 -16.85 4.49
C ASP A 116 21.17 -16.78 3.23
N GLU A 117 21.69 -17.30 2.12
CA GLU A 117 20.97 -17.35 0.84
C GLU A 117 19.78 -18.33 0.85
N ALA A 118 19.70 -19.23 1.84
CA ALA A 118 18.55 -20.12 1.97
C ALA A 118 17.29 -19.37 2.41
N ARG A 119 17.44 -18.20 3.05
CA ARG A 119 16.34 -17.39 3.55
C ARG A 119 16.24 -16.05 2.84
N VAL A 120 15.22 -15.97 1.99
CA VAL A 120 14.92 -14.78 1.18
C VAL A 120 13.84 -13.93 1.84
N TYR A 121 14.05 -12.62 1.81
CA TYR A 121 13.18 -11.60 2.35
C TYR A 121 12.81 -10.58 1.28
N VAL A 122 11.81 -9.77 1.60
CA VAL A 122 11.52 -8.51 0.91
C VAL A 122 11.87 -7.37 1.85
N ALA A 123 12.74 -6.47 1.38
CA ALA A 123 12.93 -5.18 2.02
C ALA A 123 12.15 -4.11 1.25
N LYS A 124 11.37 -3.33 2.01
CA LYS A 124 10.72 -2.13 1.49
C LYS A 124 11.34 -0.90 2.13
N ILE A 125 11.99 -0.09 1.30
CA ILE A 125 12.87 1.00 1.68
C ILE A 125 12.18 2.34 1.44
N PHE A 126 12.13 3.18 2.47
CA PHE A 126 11.52 4.50 2.46
C PHE A 126 12.61 5.57 2.43
N ASP A 127 13.35 5.65 1.31
CA ASP A 127 14.36 6.69 1.11
C ASP A 127 13.73 7.92 0.44
N PRO A 128 13.52 9.03 1.18
CA PRO A 128 12.89 10.23 0.64
C PRO A 128 13.67 10.85 -0.52
N LEU A 129 14.95 10.51 -0.70
CA LEU A 129 15.74 10.99 -1.84
C LEU A 129 15.23 10.46 -3.18
N TYR A 130 14.51 9.32 -3.20
CA TYR A 130 13.97 8.72 -4.44
C TYR A 130 12.44 8.80 -4.52
N TYR A 131 11.83 9.65 -3.70
CA TYR A 131 10.42 10.00 -3.82
C TYR A 131 10.26 11.13 -4.83
N SER A 132 9.07 11.24 -5.44
CA SER A 132 8.79 12.30 -6.41
C SER A 132 8.76 13.65 -5.70
N TYR A 133 9.79 14.47 -5.90
CA TYR A 133 9.90 15.76 -5.24
C TYR A 133 8.91 16.81 -5.78
N ALA A 134 8.30 16.51 -6.94
CA ALA A 134 7.14 17.21 -7.48
C ALA A 134 5.95 16.25 -7.61
N ASP A 135 4.75 16.74 -7.31
CA ASP A 135 3.51 16.00 -7.53
C ASP A 135 3.33 15.73 -9.03
N ARG A 136 3.11 14.46 -9.39
CA ARG A 136 3.03 14.02 -10.80
C ARG A 136 1.84 14.63 -11.56
N GLY A 137 0.82 15.14 -10.88
CA GLY A 137 -0.42 15.63 -11.50
C GLY A 137 -0.52 17.15 -11.58
N PHE A 138 0.02 17.87 -10.60
CA PHE A 138 -0.10 19.31 -10.42
C PHE A 138 1.24 20.04 -10.33
N GLY A 139 2.36 19.32 -10.32
CA GLY A 139 3.70 19.90 -10.28
C GLY A 139 3.96 20.75 -9.03
N THR A 140 3.24 20.48 -7.93
CA THR A 140 3.49 21.14 -6.64
C THR A 140 4.65 20.46 -5.93
N ALA A 141 5.49 21.23 -5.24
CA ALA A 141 6.55 20.66 -4.41
C ALA A 141 5.95 19.76 -3.31
N VAL A 142 6.55 18.60 -3.10
CA VAL A 142 6.09 17.57 -2.15
C VAL A 142 7.09 17.46 -1.02
N ASP A 143 6.59 17.42 0.22
CA ASP A 143 7.42 17.11 1.38
C ASP A 143 7.74 15.61 1.41
N VAL A 144 8.77 15.22 0.63
CA VAL A 144 9.16 13.82 0.45
C VAL A 144 9.64 13.16 1.74
N THR A 145 10.23 13.93 2.67
CA THR A 145 10.70 13.39 3.94
C THR A 145 9.53 13.09 4.86
N TRP A 146 8.52 13.97 4.91
CA TRP A 146 7.27 13.70 5.60
C TRP A 146 6.51 12.52 4.99
N LEU A 147 6.45 12.44 3.65
CA LEU A 147 5.73 11.37 2.96
C LEU A 147 6.37 10.00 3.18
N ALA A 148 7.71 9.89 3.06
CA ALA A 148 8.42 8.64 3.29
C ALA A 148 8.26 8.14 4.73
N ASP A 149 8.38 9.04 5.70
CA ASP A 149 8.29 8.72 7.13
C ASP A 149 6.84 8.39 7.56
N GLN A 150 5.85 9.04 6.96
CA GLN A 150 4.45 8.67 7.09
C GLN A 150 4.21 7.24 6.59
N GLN A 151 4.66 6.94 5.38
CA GLN A 151 4.44 5.63 4.77
C GLN A 151 5.12 4.52 5.58
N TYR A 152 6.35 4.76 6.02
CA TYR A 152 7.11 3.87 6.89
C TYR A 152 6.38 3.60 8.22
N SER A 153 6.01 4.65 8.94
CA SER A 153 5.37 4.51 10.27
C SER A 153 4.02 3.81 10.21
N ARG A 154 3.22 4.07 9.18
CA ARG A 154 1.92 3.41 8.96
C ARG A 154 2.09 1.93 8.59
N GLU A 155 3.03 1.63 7.71
CA GLU A 155 3.29 0.25 7.31
C GLU A 155 3.80 -0.58 8.48
N ALA A 156 4.78 -0.06 9.22
CA ALA A 156 5.32 -0.73 10.39
C ALA A 156 4.25 -0.94 11.47
N ALA A 157 3.42 0.07 11.77
CA ALA A 157 2.34 -0.07 12.75
C ALA A 157 1.28 -1.11 12.31
N GLY A 158 0.96 -1.17 11.02
CA GLY A 158 0.05 -2.16 10.46
C GLY A 158 0.56 -3.58 10.64
N TYR A 159 1.82 -3.83 10.29
CA TYR A 159 2.44 -5.14 10.49
C TYR A 159 2.58 -5.50 11.97
N GLU A 160 3.01 -4.58 12.83
CA GLU A 160 3.10 -4.82 14.29
C GLU A 160 1.76 -5.21 14.91
N ASP A 161 0.65 -4.59 14.50
CA ASP A 161 -0.67 -4.90 15.05
C ASP A 161 -1.18 -6.27 14.55
N LEU A 162 -0.87 -6.64 13.30
CA LEU A 162 -1.23 -7.94 12.73
C LEU A 162 -0.35 -9.08 13.25
N GLU A 163 0.93 -8.82 13.50
CA GLU A 163 1.85 -9.75 14.18
C GLU A 163 1.37 -10.02 15.61
N LYS A 164 1.02 -8.97 16.37
CA LYS A 164 0.43 -9.12 17.72
C LYS A 164 -0.86 -9.92 17.73
N ALA A 165 -1.65 -9.82 16.66
CA ALA A 165 -2.86 -10.61 16.46
C ALA A 165 -2.60 -12.05 15.98
N GLY A 166 -1.35 -12.40 15.65
CA GLY A 166 -0.94 -13.73 15.18
C GLY A 166 -1.42 -14.07 13.78
N VAL A 167 -1.63 -13.06 12.92
CA VAL A 167 -2.16 -13.24 11.56
C VAL A 167 -1.19 -12.81 10.46
N ASP A 168 0.03 -12.43 10.82
CA ASP A 168 1.12 -12.29 9.87
C ASP A 168 1.60 -13.67 9.38
N GLY A 169 2.01 -13.76 8.11
CA GLY A 169 2.21 -15.03 7.41
C GLY A 169 0.90 -15.79 7.07
N VAL A 170 -0.26 -15.29 7.49
CA VAL A 170 -1.59 -15.88 7.21
C VAL A 170 -2.42 -14.97 6.30
N LEU A 171 -2.62 -13.71 6.70
CA LEU A 171 -3.41 -12.71 5.96
C LEU A 171 -2.54 -11.68 5.21
N VAL A 172 -1.35 -11.44 5.74
CA VAL A 172 -0.31 -10.54 5.22
C VAL A 172 1.04 -11.27 5.27
N PRO A 173 2.08 -10.84 4.53
CA PRO A 173 3.41 -11.43 4.66
C PRO A 173 3.89 -11.43 6.11
N LYS A 174 4.66 -12.46 6.52
CA LYS A 174 5.27 -12.46 7.86
C LYS A 174 6.16 -11.23 8.06
N TYR A 175 6.06 -10.59 9.22
CA TYR A 175 6.86 -9.40 9.53
C TYR A 175 8.17 -9.80 10.22
N TYR A 176 9.29 -9.23 9.77
CA TYR A 176 10.61 -9.42 10.37
C TYR A 176 11.15 -8.15 11.01
N GLY A 177 10.29 -7.16 11.19
CA GLY A 177 10.60 -5.95 11.92
C GLY A 177 10.94 -4.75 11.05
N SER A 178 11.21 -3.67 11.77
CA SER A 178 11.60 -2.38 11.24
C SER A 178 13.08 -2.14 11.46
N TRP A 179 13.69 -1.47 10.49
CA TRP A 179 15.13 -1.36 10.37
C TRP A 179 15.54 0.00 9.86
N THR A 180 16.80 0.35 10.09
CA THR A 180 17.43 1.55 9.56
C THR A 180 18.87 1.30 9.16
N PHE A 181 19.36 2.09 8.22
CA PHE A 181 20.73 2.09 7.73
C PHE A 181 21.08 3.48 7.20
N ASP A 182 22.35 3.70 6.92
CA ASP A 182 22.87 4.98 6.45
C ASP A 182 23.29 4.91 4.98
N MET A 183 22.92 5.92 4.18
CA MET A 183 23.26 6.02 2.77
C MET A 183 24.05 7.29 2.46
N PRO A 184 25.10 7.21 1.62
CA PRO A 184 25.90 8.37 1.26
C PRO A 184 25.18 9.28 0.27
N LEU A 185 25.42 10.58 0.40
CA LEU A 185 25.24 11.56 -0.68
C LEU A 185 26.56 11.76 -1.43
N LEU A 186 26.48 12.21 -2.68
CA LEU A 186 27.65 12.63 -3.44
C LEU A 186 28.24 13.93 -2.87
N GLY A 187 29.55 14.09 -3.05
CA GLY A 187 30.32 15.26 -2.65
C GLY A 187 31.44 14.96 -1.64
N SER A 188 32.21 16.00 -1.32
CA SER A 188 33.26 15.98 -0.30
C SER A 188 33.02 17.12 0.70
N PRO A 189 32.91 16.84 2.01
CA PRO A 189 32.96 15.51 2.64
C PRO A 189 31.73 14.66 2.31
N VAL A 190 31.88 13.33 2.39
CA VAL A 190 30.76 12.39 2.28
C VAL A 190 29.83 12.60 3.47
N VAL A 191 28.55 12.85 3.19
CA VAL A 191 27.51 13.01 4.22
C VAL A 191 26.58 11.82 4.12
N MET A 192 26.33 11.17 5.26
CA MET A 192 25.41 10.05 5.37
C MET A 192 24.02 10.56 5.73
N ARG A 193 22.98 9.93 5.17
CA ARG A 193 21.59 10.14 5.54
C ARG A 193 21.00 8.83 6.09
N PRO A 194 20.24 8.87 7.19
CA PRO A 194 19.53 7.69 7.66
C PRO A 194 18.34 7.38 6.75
N VAL A 195 18.12 6.09 6.51
CA VAL A 195 17.01 5.55 5.72
C VAL A 195 16.26 4.51 6.54
N ARG A 196 14.94 4.47 6.40
CA ARG A 196 14.06 3.52 7.11
C ARG A 196 13.60 2.42 6.17
N MET A 197 13.42 1.22 6.70
CA MET A 197 12.87 0.11 5.95
C MET A 197 12.08 -0.85 6.83
N VAL A 198 11.21 -1.63 6.21
CA VAL A 198 10.58 -2.81 6.81
C VAL A 198 11.07 -4.06 6.10
N LEU A 199 11.24 -5.14 6.86
CA LEU A 199 11.61 -6.45 6.33
C LEU A 199 10.43 -7.41 6.50
N MET A 200 10.08 -8.13 5.43
CA MET A 200 8.93 -9.03 5.41
C MET A 200 9.22 -10.30 4.59
N GLU A 201 8.32 -11.28 4.70
CA GLU A 201 8.37 -12.54 3.96
C GLU A 201 8.38 -12.31 2.44
N TRP A 202 9.27 -13.04 1.76
CA TRP A 202 9.20 -13.20 0.31
C TRP A 202 8.09 -14.19 -0.05
N LEU A 203 7.01 -13.67 -0.62
CA LEU A 203 5.94 -14.48 -1.17
C LEU A 203 6.30 -14.93 -2.59
N GLN A 204 6.49 -16.23 -2.79
CA GLN A 204 6.62 -16.84 -4.11
C GLN A 204 5.25 -16.93 -4.79
N GLY A 205 4.74 -15.78 -5.22
CA GLY A 205 3.42 -15.63 -5.79
C GLY A 205 3.36 -14.56 -6.88
N VAL A 206 2.16 -14.34 -7.39
CA VAL A 206 1.87 -13.32 -8.40
C VAL A 206 0.82 -12.35 -7.88
N SER A 207 0.93 -11.07 -8.23
CA SER A 207 -0.11 -10.11 -7.89
C SER A 207 -1.33 -10.30 -8.79
N MET A 208 -2.52 -9.96 -8.28
CA MET A 208 -3.71 -9.93 -9.13
C MET A 208 -3.57 -8.92 -10.29
N SER A 209 -2.84 -7.83 -10.11
CA SER A 209 -2.55 -6.86 -11.20
C SER A 209 -1.68 -7.46 -12.30
N SER A 210 -0.63 -8.22 -11.94
CA SER A 210 0.26 -8.86 -12.91
C SER A 210 -0.49 -9.86 -13.81
N LEU A 211 -1.51 -10.54 -13.28
CA LEU A 211 -2.38 -11.43 -14.05
C LEU A 211 -3.31 -10.66 -15.00
N ILE A 212 -3.75 -9.46 -14.61
CA ILE A 212 -4.49 -8.55 -15.51
C ILE A 212 -3.57 -8.12 -16.65
N GLU A 213 -2.38 -7.62 -16.33
CA GLU A 213 -1.40 -7.09 -17.28
C GLU A 213 -0.90 -8.15 -18.28
N SER A 214 -0.78 -9.40 -17.84
CA SER A 214 -0.40 -10.55 -18.68
C SER A 214 -1.59 -11.25 -19.38
N ASN A 215 -2.80 -10.68 -19.26
CA ASN A 215 -4.04 -11.22 -19.81
C ASN A 215 -4.30 -12.69 -19.42
N GLN A 216 -3.90 -13.09 -18.22
CA GLN A 216 -4.17 -14.43 -17.68
C GLN A 216 -5.55 -14.52 -17.04
N VAL A 217 -6.11 -13.39 -16.58
CA VAL A 217 -7.44 -13.37 -15.96
C VAL A 217 -8.54 -13.88 -16.90
N SER A 218 -8.48 -13.55 -18.19
CA SER A 218 -9.43 -14.04 -19.21
C SER A 218 -9.34 -15.55 -19.45
N ARG A 219 -8.20 -16.16 -19.09
CA ARG A 219 -7.96 -17.60 -19.18
C ARG A 219 -8.33 -18.34 -17.88
N THR A 220 -8.53 -17.61 -16.80
CA THR A 220 -8.98 -18.18 -15.52
C THR A 220 -10.49 -18.43 -15.58
N PRO A 221 -10.97 -19.64 -15.22
CA PRO A 221 -12.40 -19.95 -15.21
C PRO A 221 -13.22 -18.90 -14.43
N PRO A 222 -14.40 -18.49 -14.93
CA PRO A 222 -15.22 -17.44 -14.29
C PRO A 222 -15.53 -17.69 -12.81
N VAL A 223 -15.84 -18.94 -12.45
CA VAL A 223 -16.07 -19.34 -11.06
C VAL A 223 -14.80 -19.15 -10.21
N GLN A 224 -13.64 -19.53 -10.75
CA GLN A 224 -12.35 -19.38 -10.05
C GLN A 224 -11.99 -17.91 -9.83
N ARG A 225 -12.27 -17.03 -10.79
CA ARG A 225 -12.09 -15.58 -10.63
C ARG A 225 -12.90 -15.02 -9.46
N LEU A 226 -14.16 -15.43 -9.35
CA LEU A 226 -15.02 -15.04 -8.22
C LEU A 226 -14.53 -15.64 -6.89
N ASN A 227 -14.01 -16.88 -6.89
CA ASN A 227 -13.43 -17.48 -5.68
C ASN A 227 -12.18 -16.72 -5.20
N ILE A 228 -11.28 -16.32 -6.11
CA ILE A 228 -10.11 -15.51 -5.79
C ILE A 228 -10.53 -14.14 -5.25
N LEU A 229 -11.52 -13.51 -5.90
CA LEU A 229 -12.07 -12.24 -5.44
C LEU A 229 -12.72 -12.35 -4.05
N ALA A 230 -13.46 -13.43 -3.79
CA ALA A 230 -14.03 -13.71 -2.47
C ALA A 230 -12.93 -13.81 -1.41
N ALA A 231 -11.89 -14.60 -1.64
CA ALA A 231 -10.77 -14.72 -0.71
C ALA A 231 -10.07 -13.38 -0.45
N ALA A 232 -9.87 -12.54 -1.47
CA ALA A 232 -9.33 -11.19 -1.30
C ALA A 232 -10.22 -10.29 -0.42
N MET A 233 -11.54 -10.32 -0.64
CA MET A 233 -12.51 -9.58 0.18
C MET A 233 -12.52 -10.05 1.63
N GLU A 234 -12.41 -11.36 1.86
CA GLU A 234 -12.34 -11.92 3.20
C GLU A 234 -11.09 -11.48 3.94
N VAL A 235 -9.92 -11.50 3.29
CA VAL A 235 -8.66 -11.02 3.88
C VAL A 235 -8.81 -9.56 4.31
N GLU A 236 -9.34 -8.68 3.46
CA GLU A 236 -9.59 -7.26 3.79
C GLU A 236 -10.54 -7.10 4.99
N CYS A 237 -11.59 -7.92 5.07
CA CYS A 237 -12.50 -7.91 6.22
C CYS A 237 -11.83 -8.39 7.51
N LYS A 238 -10.98 -9.42 7.43
CA LYS A 238 -10.27 -10.03 8.56
C LYS A 238 -9.19 -9.09 9.12
N ILE A 239 -8.37 -8.46 8.28
CA ILE A 239 -7.39 -7.48 8.79
C ILE A 239 -8.06 -6.28 9.46
N PHE A 240 -9.22 -5.85 8.93
CA PHE A 240 -9.99 -4.76 9.51
C PHE A 240 -10.53 -5.13 10.89
N PHE A 241 -10.96 -6.38 11.05
CA PHE A 241 -11.33 -6.92 12.36
C PHE A 241 -10.17 -6.91 13.35
N HIS A 242 -8.96 -7.23 12.91
CA HIS A 242 -7.74 -7.12 13.71
C HIS A 242 -7.24 -5.68 13.90
N GLY A 243 -8.08 -4.69 13.61
CA GLY A 243 -7.78 -3.29 13.92
C GLY A 243 -6.94 -2.58 12.87
N VAL A 244 -6.75 -3.15 11.67
CA VAL A 244 -5.99 -2.51 10.58
C VAL A 244 -6.89 -2.26 9.39
N ARG A 245 -7.16 -0.99 9.09
CA ARG A 245 -7.81 -0.59 7.84
C ARG A 245 -6.76 -0.41 6.76
N HIS A 246 -6.79 -1.19 5.69
CA HIS A 246 -5.77 -1.16 4.63
C HIS A 246 -5.62 0.20 3.93
N GLY A 247 -6.75 0.83 3.56
CA GLY A 247 -6.75 2.15 2.93
C GLY A 247 -6.43 2.16 1.42
N ASP A 248 -5.91 1.07 0.87
CA ASP A 248 -5.66 0.90 -0.57
C ASP A 248 -5.97 -0.51 -1.10
N PHE A 249 -7.20 -0.99 -0.90
CA PHE A 249 -7.60 -2.34 -1.35
C PHE A 249 -7.73 -2.37 -2.88
N ALA A 250 -6.74 -2.96 -3.56
CA ALA A 250 -6.62 -2.98 -5.01
C ALA A 250 -5.88 -4.24 -5.50
N PRO A 251 -6.06 -4.70 -6.76
CA PRO A 251 -5.41 -5.90 -7.28
C PRO A 251 -3.88 -5.89 -7.21
N ARG A 252 -3.24 -4.72 -7.30
CA ARG A 252 -1.78 -4.57 -7.16
C ARG A 252 -1.25 -4.94 -5.76
N ASN A 253 -2.14 -4.91 -4.76
CA ASN A 253 -1.83 -5.16 -3.36
C ASN A 253 -2.29 -6.56 -2.91
N ILE A 254 -2.80 -7.39 -3.83
CA ILE A 254 -3.21 -8.76 -3.54
C ILE A 254 -2.24 -9.75 -4.19
N MET A 255 -1.58 -10.55 -3.38
CA MET A 255 -0.67 -11.62 -3.81
C MET A 255 -1.36 -12.98 -3.73
N LEU A 256 -1.23 -13.76 -4.80
CA LEU A 256 -1.70 -15.14 -4.90
C LEU A 256 -0.51 -16.07 -4.82
N VAL A 257 -0.49 -16.97 -3.83
CA VAL A 257 0.59 -17.93 -3.58
C VAL A 257 0.06 -19.35 -3.72
N GLY A 258 0.81 -20.20 -4.43
CA GLY A 258 0.38 -21.55 -4.80
C GLY A 258 -0.28 -21.60 -6.18
N SER A 259 -0.82 -22.77 -6.55
CA SER A 259 -1.44 -22.95 -7.86
C SER A 259 -2.76 -22.18 -7.94
N TYR A 260 -2.77 -21.09 -8.72
CA TYR A 260 -3.96 -20.29 -9.00
C TYR A 260 -4.72 -20.78 -10.24
N MET A 261 -4.15 -21.72 -10.99
CA MET A 261 -4.71 -22.33 -12.19
C MET A 261 -5.35 -23.70 -11.96
N GLU A 262 -5.13 -24.31 -10.79
CA GLU A 262 -5.71 -25.61 -10.40
C GLU A 262 -6.98 -25.45 -9.55
N ALA A 263 -7.63 -26.57 -9.26
CA ALA A 263 -8.91 -26.60 -8.52
C ALA A 263 -8.80 -26.12 -7.06
N GLN A 264 -7.60 -26.10 -6.48
CA GLN A 264 -7.40 -25.60 -5.12
C GLN A 264 -7.21 -24.09 -5.15
N ALA A 265 -8.00 -23.35 -4.35
CA ALA A 265 -7.88 -21.90 -4.30
C ALA A 265 -6.49 -21.47 -3.80
N PRO A 266 -5.84 -20.48 -4.45
CA PRO A 266 -4.54 -20.00 -4.00
C PRO A 266 -4.65 -19.35 -2.62
N ARG A 267 -3.56 -19.35 -1.86
CA ARG A 267 -3.46 -18.53 -0.65
C ARG A 267 -3.43 -17.06 -1.07
N VAL A 268 -4.24 -16.24 -0.41
CA VAL A 268 -4.36 -14.82 -0.71
C VAL A 268 -3.74 -14.03 0.43
N PHE A 269 -2.86 -13.11 0.06
CA PHE A 269 -2.21 -12.18 0.98
C PHE A 269 -2.46 -10.74 0.55
N LEU A 270 -2.71 -9.87 1.51
CA LEU A 270 -2.72 -8.44 1.29
C LEU A 270 -1.35 -7.85 1.65
N VAL A 271 -0.83 -6.98 0.80
CA VAL A 271 0.47 -6.31 0.94
C VAL A 271 0.33 -4.80 0.82
N ASP A 272 1.39 -4.05 1.11
CA ASP A 272 1.45 -2.59 0.99
C ASP A 272 0.57 -1.83 2.01
N LEU A 273 0.98 -1.90 3.28
CA LEU A 273 0.25 -1.26 4.40
C LEU A 273 0.62 0.23 4.60
N ASN A 274 1.31 0.88 3.67
CA ASN A 274 1.78 2.26 3.82
C ASN A 274 0.66 3.31 3.90
N ASN A 275 -0.54 2.96 3.41
CA ASN A 275 -1.74 3.79 3.49
C ASN A 275 -2.73 3.25 4.54
N SER A 276 -2.29 2.34 5.42
CA SER A 276 -3.14 1.75 6.43
C SER A 276 -3.47 2.71 7.57
N SER A 277 -4.49 2.39 8.36
CA SER A 277 -4.78 3.06 9.62
C SER A 277 -5.08 2.02 10.68
N CYS A 278 -4.28 2.05 11.75
CA CYS A 278 -4.42 1.17 12.90
C CYS A 278 -5.40 1.78 13.91
N LEU A 279 -6.55 1.13 14.10
CA LEU A 279 -7.71 1.61 14.85
C LEU A 279 -7.45 1.74 16.36
N THR A 280 -6.48 1.00 16.89
CA THR A 280 -6.10 1.00 18.31
C THR A 280 -4.97 1.99 18.61
N ARG A 281 -4.28 2.52 17.59
CA ARG A 281 -3.15 3.42 17.78
C ARG A 281 -3.62 4.85 18.09
N PRO A 282 -2.86 5.64 18.87
CA PRO A 282 -3.20 7.01 19.19
C PRO A 282 -3.49 7.85 17.94
N ARG A 283 -4.37 8.85 18.10
CA ARG A 283 -4.75 9.80 17.05
C ARG A 283 -5.38 9.18 15.79
N CYS A 284 -5.63 7.88 15.72
CA CYS A 284 -6.39 7.29 14.62
C CYS A 284 -7.80 7.92 14.56
N ARG A 285 -8.21 8.38 13.38
CA ARG A 285 -9.53 9.01 13.17
C ARG A 285 -10.66 7.98 13.14
N TRP A 286 -10.31 6.73 12.93
CA TRP A 286 -11.23 5.63 12.73
C TRP A 286 -11.35 4.84 14.03
N LYS A 287 -12.56 4.37 14.32
CA LYS A 287 -12.83 3.49 15.46
C LYS A 287 -13.19 2.10 14.96
N GLY A 288 -12.85 1.09 15.76
CA GLY A 288 -13.33 -0.28 15.55
C GLY A 288 -14.85 -0.35 15.56
N ILE A 289 -15.41 -1.35 14.86
CA ILE A 289 -16.85 -1.58 14.80
C ILE A 289 -17.38 -2.18 16.11
N GLY A 290 -16.52 -2.79 16.94
CA GLY A 290 -16.92 -3.46 18.18
C GLY A 290 -17.66 -4.78 17.95
N ALA A 291 -17.64 -5.31 16.71
CA ALA A 291 -18.20 -6.60 16.38
C ALA A 291 -17.36 -7.74 16.99
N THR A 292 -17.99 -8.88 17.26
CA THR A 292 -17.31 -10.06 17.83
C THR A 292 -16.59 -10.89 16.77
N ARG A 293 -16.94 -10.67 15.49
CA ARG A 293 -16.41 -11.37 14.31
C ARG A 293 -16.10 -10.36 13.19
N PRO A 294 -15.32 -10.75 12.17
CA PRO A 294 -15.07 -9.89 11.03
C PRO A 294 -16.36 -9.50 10.30
N ILE A 295 -16.43 -8.28 9.79
CA ILE A 295 -17.58 -7.85 8.97
C ILE A 295 -17.71 -8.76 7.75
N SER A 296 -18.92 -9.23 7.45
CA SER A 296 -19.15 -10.02 6.24
C SER A 296 -18.82 -9.23 4.97
N PRO A 297 -18.07 -9.82 4.01
CA PRO A 297 -17.87 -9.24 2.68
C PRO A 297 -19.18 -8.79 2.02
N ARG A 298 -20.28 -9.53 2.23
CA ARG A 298 -21.63 -9.14 1.78
C ARG A 298 -21.96 -7.70 2.18
N TYR A 299 -21.75 -7.35 3.44
CA TYR A 299 -22.14 -6.04 3.97
C TYR A 299 -21.14 -4.93 3.60
N ARG A 300 -19.85 -5.27 3.52
CA ARG A 300 -18.79 -4.35 3.13
C ARG A 300 -18.89 -3.96 1.65
N PHE A 301 -19.14 -4.92 0.76
CA PHE A 301 -19.10 -4.76 -0.70
C PHE A 301 -20.47 -4.72 -1.38
N TRP A 302 -21.59 -4.66 -0.63
CA TRP A 302 -22.97 -4.71 -1.15
C TRP A 302 -23.31 -3.75 -2.29
N ARG A 303 -22.65 -2.58 -2.37
CA ARG A 303 -23.02 -1.55 -3.35
C ARG A 303 -22.51 -1.88 -4.75
N ALA A 304 -21.26 -2.26 -4.86
CA ALA A 304 -20.58 -2.63 -6.09
C ALA A 304 -19.20 -3.18 -5.75
N CYS A 305 -18.62 -3.92 -6.69
CA CYS A 305 -17.18 -4.18 -6.71
C CYS A 305 -16.45 -2.87 -7.07
N ASP A 306 -15.28 -2.63 -6.48
CA ASP A 306 -14.46 -1.49 -6.86
C ASP A 306 -14.00 -1.62 -8.31
N ASN A 307 -13.95 -0.50 -9.05
CA ASN A 307 -13.66 -0.50 -10.48
C ASN A 307 -12.33 -1.18 -10.85
N GLU A 308 -11.35 -1.16 -9.93
CA GLU A 308 -10.05 -1.79 -10.15
C GLU A 308 -10.15 -3.32 -10.22
N PHE A 309 -11.18 -3.93 -9.65
CA PHE A 309 -11.42 -5.38 -9.66
C PHE A 309 -12.34 -5.84 -10.80
N LEU A 310 -12.83 -4.96 -11.68
CA LEU A 310 -13.79 -5.36 -12.73
C LEU A 310 -13.24 -6.45 -13.66
N ALA A 311 -11.93 -6.44 -13.92
CA ALA A 311 -11.27 -7.51 -14.68
C ALA A 311 -11.46 -8.89 -14.02
N TRP A 312 -11.63 -8.96 -12.70
CA TRP A 312 -11.86 -10.20 -11.94
C TRP A 312 -13.33 -10.59 -11.82
N VAL A 313 -14.26 -9.71 -12.19
CA VAL A 313 -15.69 -9.99 -12.15
C VAL A 313 -16.14 -10.42 -13.55
N PRO A 314 -16.57 -11.68 -13.76
CA PRO A 314 -17.09 -12.15 -15.04
C PRO A 314 -18.51 -11.64 -15.31
N GLU A 315 -18.97 -11.73 -16.55
CA GLU A 315 -20.39 -11.51 -16.86
C GLU A 315 -21.27 -12.66 -16.32
N PRO A 316 -22.54 -12.44 -15.95
CA PRO A 316 -23.23 -11.15 -15.87
C PRO A 316 -22.94 -10.37 -14.57
N HIS A 317 -22.07 -10.85 -13.69
CA HIS A 317 -21.82 -10.25 -12.37
C HIS A 317 -21.22 -8.84 -12.50
N ARG A 318 -20.46 -8.59 -13.56
CA ARG A 318 -19.86 -7.28 -13.84
C ARG A 318 -20.91 -6.24 -14.24
N SER A 319 -21.79 -6.58 -15.20
CA SER A 319 -22.76 -5.63 -15.75
C SER A 319 -24.04 -5.50 -14.92
N ARG A 320 -24.45 -6.56 -14.20
CA ARG A 320 -25.74 -6.62 -13.50
C ARG A 320 -25.55 -6.66 -11.99
N ARG A 321 -25.76 -5.50 -11.36
CA ARG A 321 -25.63 -5.34 -9.91
C ARG A 321 -26.42 -6.37 -9.09
N GLN A 322 -27.66 -6.68 -9.50
CA GLN A 322 -28.50 -7.66 -8.79
C GLN A 322 -27.91 -9.07 -8.77
N VAL A 323 -27.19 -9.45 -9.83
CA VAL A 323 -26.46 -10.72 -9.92
C VAL A 323 -25.26 -10.71 -8.98
N PHE A 324 -24.45 -9.64 -8.99
CA PHE A 324 -23.33 -9.50 -8.06
C PHE A 324 -23.77 -9.54 -6.60
N THR A 325 -24.84 -8.82 -6.25
CA THR A 325 -25.40 -8.87 -4.88
C THR A 325 -25.99 -10.24 -4.54
N GLY A 326 -26.56 -10.95 -5.53
CA GLY A 326 -27.02 -12.32 -5.36
C GLY A 326 -25.88 -13.27 -5.05
N TRP A 327 -24.76 -13.15 -5.77
CA TRP A 327 -23.52 -13.88 -5.48
C TRP A 327 -22.99 -13.60 -4.07
N LEU A 328 -22.91 -12.33 -3.65
CA LEU A 328 -22.55 -11.97 -2.27
C LEU A 328 -23.49 -12.61 -1.24
N LYS A 329 -24.79 -12.64 -1.53
CA LYS A 329 -25.79 -13.23 -0.64
C LYS A 329 -25.58 -14.74 -0.51
N VAL A 330 -25.50 -15.46 -1.63
CA VAL A 330 -25.27 -16.92 -1.65
C VAL A 330 -24.00 -17.30 -0.88
N HIS A 331 -22.94 -16.51 -1.00
CA HIS A 331 -21.64 -16.88 -0.42
C HIS A 331 -21.54 -16.61 1.09
N TRP A 332 -22.17 -15.53 1.60
CA TRP A 332 -21.96 -15.11 3.01
C TRP A 332 -23.22 -14.93 3.86
N GLU A 333 -24.45 -15.10 3.33
CA GLU A 333 -25.69 -14.86 4.11
C GLU A 333 -25.81 -15.70 5.38
N HIS A 334 -25.39 -16.96 5.32
CA HIS A 334 -25.47 -17.89 6.45
C HIS A 334 -24.09 -18.22 7.04
N SER A 335 -23.07 -17.43 6.72
CA SER A 335 -21.72 -17.68 7.23
C SER A 335 -21.68 -17.42 8.74
N LYS A 336 -21.16 -18.39 9.49
CA LYS A 336 -20.90 -18.27 10.93
C LYS A 336 -19.53 -17.63 11.21
N GLU A 337 -18.68 -17.51 10.21
CA GLU A 337 -17.36 -16.90 10.35
C GLU A 337 -17.44 -15.38 10.46
N PHE A 338 -18.41 -14.77 9.78
CA PHE A 338 -18.55 -13.32 9.71
C PHE A 338 -19.70 -12.81 10.58
N ALA A 339 -19.54 -11.59 11.09
CA ALA A 339 -20.54 -10.87 11.86
C ALA A 339 -21.78 -10.61 11.01
N ASP A 340 -22.94 -10.79 11.66
CA ASP A 340 -24.23 -10.51 11.05
C ASP A 340 -24.54 -9.01 11.06
N ARG A 341 -25.51 -8.57 10.26
CA ARG A 341 -26.04 -7.21 10.18
C ARG A 341 -26.40 -6.66 11.57
N ALA A 342 -26.92 -7.50 12.46
CA ALA A 342 -27.30 -7.11 13.81
C ALA A 342 -26.11 -6.58 14.64
N GLU A 343 -24.88 -7.01 14.34
CA GLU A 343 -23.66 -6.54 14.99
C GLU A 343 -23.10 -5.24 14.37
N LEU A 344 -23.69 -4.74 13.27
CA LEU A 344 -23.16 -3.63 12.51
C LEU A 344 -23.95 -2.33 12.73
N PRO A 345 -23.29 -1.17 12.78
CA PRO A 345 -23.96 0.13 12.91
C PRO A 345 -24.66 0.62 11.62
N TYR A 346 -24.64 -0.17 10.54
CA TYR A 346 -25.17 0.23 9.23
C TYR A 346 -26.70 0.11 9.16
N ARG A 347 -27.42 1.11 9.69
CA ARG A 347 -28.90 1.13 9.69
C ARG A 347 -29.55 1.48 8.34
N PHE A 348 -28.79 1.96 7.35
CA PHE A 348 -29.32 2.62 6.15
C PHE A 348 -29.22 1.84 4.83
N LYS A 349 -28.99 0.51 4.87
CA LYS A 349 -28.89 -0.31 3.65
C LYS A 349 -29.96 -1.39 3.67
N ASP A 350 -30.73 -1.47 2.59
CA ASP A 350 -31.58 -2.63 2.31
C ASP A 350 -30.71 -3.76 1.76
N PHE A 351 -30.36 -4.69 2.65
CA PHE A 351 -29.59 -5.89 2.32
C PHE A 351 -30.49 -7.07 1.92
N ASP A 352 -31.80 -6.88 1.98
CA ASP A 352 -32.82 -7.89 1.74
C ASP A 352 -33.55 -7.66 0.41
N SER A 353 -33.18 -6.59 -0.30
CA SER A 353 -33.63 -6.28 -1.66
C SER A 353 -33.57 -7.53 -2.56
N PRO A 354 -34.55 -7.72 -3.47
CA PRO A 354 -34.53 -8.84 -4.40
C PRO A 354 -33.19 -8.96 -5.13
N VAL A 355 -32.65 -10.17 -5.18
CA VAL A 355 -31.40 -10.50 -5.86
C VAL A 355 -31.65 -11.54 -6.93
N GLU A 356 -30.72 -11.64 -7.87
CA GLU A 356 -30.73 -12.63 -8.93
C GLU A 356 -29.54 -13.58 -8.75
N ILE A 357 -29.76 -14.89 -8.91
CA ILE A 357 -28.72 -15.91 -8.79
C ILE A 357 -28.50 -16.51 -10.17
N VAL A 358 -27.35 -16.20 -10.78
CA VAL A 358 -26.97 -16.64 -12.13
C VAL A 358 -25.54 -17.15 -12.08
N GLN A 359 -25.24 -18.20 -12.83
CA GLN A 359 -23.88 -18.71 -12.96
C GLN A 359 -23.01 -17.75 -13.77
N PRO A 360 -21.72 -17.57 -13.41
CA PRO A 360 -20.83 -16.72 -14.19
C PRO A 360 -20.57 -17.36 -15.57
N LEU A 361 -20.61 -16.55 -16.61
CA LEU A 361 -20.39 -16.96 -17.98
C LEU A 361 -18.90 -16.80 -18.35
N PRO A 362 -18.38 -17.63 -19.28
CA PRO A 362 -17.10 -17.36 -19.92
C PRO A 362 -17.11 -15.97 -20.56
N ASP A 363 -15.95 -15.32 -20.60
CA ASP A 363 -15.79 -14.09 -21.37
C ASP A 363 -16.08 -14.42 -22.85
N THR A 364 -17.02 -13.70 -23.48
CA THR A 364 -17.56 -14.08 -24.79
C THR A 364 -16.69 -13.65 -25.97
N GLU A 365 -15.71 -12.78 -25.76
CA GLU A 365 -14.56 -12.46 -26.62
C GLU A 365 -13.52 -11.76 -25.73
N PRO A 366 -12.21 -11.68 -26.10
CA PRO A 366 -11.26 -10.89 -25.35
C PRO A 366 -11.78 -9.45 -25.23
N ASP A 367 -12.00 -8.99 -23.99
CA ASP A 367 -12.39 -7.61 -23.71
C ASP A 367 -11.48 -6.68 -24.55
N PRO A 368 -12.03 -5.70 -25.31
CA PRO A 368 -11.20 -4.68 -25.90
C PRO A 368 -10.35 -4.06 -24.77
N PRO A 369 -9.07 -3.76 -25.02
CA PRO A 369 -8.17 -3.29 -23.98
C PRO A 369 -8.84 -2.16 -23.23
N LEU A 370 -8.98 -2.34 -21.90
CA LEU A 370 -9.55 -1.32 -21.03
C LEU A 370 -8.89 0.01 -21.40
N PRO A 371 -9.66 1.08 -21.63
CA PRO A 371 -9.05 2.39 -21.84
C PRO A 371 -8.15 2.62 -20.63
N THR A 372 -6.85 2.85 -20.89
CA THR A 372 -5.86 3.14 -19.86
C THR A 372 -6.41 4.27 -19.01
N LEU A 373 -7.00 3.94 -17.87
CA LEU A 373 -7.51 4.95 -16.96
C LEU A 373 -6.26 5.68 -16.46
N PRO A 374 -6.18 7.02 -16.62
CA PRO A 374 -5.10 7.77 -16.01
C PRO A 374 -5.10 7.42 -14.53
N ARG A 375 -3.93 7.00 -14.00
CA ARG A 375 -3.70 6.71 -12.59
C ARG A 375 -4.55 7.66 -11.74
N ARG A 376 -5.53 7.11 -11.02
CA ARG A 376 -6.51 7.94 -10.32
C ARG A 376 -5.76 8.81 -9.32
N ARG A 377 -5.76 10.10 -9.64
CA ARG A 377 -5.23 11.18 -8.82
C ARG A 377 -5.85 11.10 -7.44
N LEU A 378 -5.02 11.19 -6.40
CA LEU A 378 -5.44 11.50 -5.04
C LEU A 378 -6.17 12.85 -5.06
N ASN A 379 -7.50 12.81 -5.20
CA ASN A 379 -8.34 14.00 -5.04
C ASN A 379 -8.35 14.37 -3.55
N THR A 380 -7.50 15.33 -3.19
CA THR A 380 -7.64 16.05 -1.93
C THR A 380 -8.67 17.17 -2.10
N ARG A 381 -9.57 17.25 -1.12
CA ARG A 381 -10.54 18.33 -0.81
C ARG A 381 -11.86 18.38 -1.59
N ARG A 382 -12.92 17.91 -0.90
CA ARG A 382 -14.25 18.53 -0.98
C ARG A 382 -14.14 19.96 -0.42
N LYS A 383 -14.57 20.96 -1.22
CA LYS A 383 -14.86 22.32 -0.77
C LYS A 383 -15.99 22.28 0.29
N VAL A 384 -15.80 22.98 1.39
CA VAL A 384 -16.88 23.40 2.29
C VAL A 384 -17.52 24.63 1.65
N PRO A 385 -18.86 24.71 1.49
CA PRO A 385 -19.52 25.93 1.04
C PRO A 385 -19.46 26.96 2.17
N GLY A 386 -19.04 28.18 1.85
CA GLY A 386 -18.92 29.26 2.81
C GLY A 386 -20.27 29.88 3.21
N GLN A 387 -20.19 30.73 4.23
CA GLN A 387 -21.00 31.93 4.46
C GLN A 387 -20.54 32.58 5.78
N PRO A 388 -20.71 33.90 5.94
CA PRO A 388 -20.31 35.03 5.09
C PRO A 388 -18.88 35.50 5.38
#